data_AF-E1R5E1-F1
#
_entry.id   AF-E1R5E1-F1
#
_cell.length_a   1.000
_cell.length_b   1.000
_cell.length_c   1.000
_cell.angle_alpha   90.00
_cell.angle_beta   90.00
_cell.angle_gamma   90.00
#
_symmetry.space_group_name_H-M   'P 1'
#
loop_
_entity.id
_entity.type
_entity.pdbx_description
1 polymer ?
#
loop_
_entity_poly.entity_id
_entity_poly.type
_entity_poly.pdbx_seq_one_letter_code
_entity_poly.pdbx_strand_id
1 'polypeptide(L)'
;MRTPFSRRWDSLCKQCGSCCYEKAYVKGILYVYHDRPCVYLNEKNGRCKVYHERFRRMEGCNKMTIFHAMFSGWLPASCGYVEWAMRHHIRFSRAKLD
;
A
#
# COMPACT_ATOMS: atom_id res chain seq x y z
N MET A 1 -25.13 0.43 -2.56
CA MET A 1 -23.93 0.26 -1.70
C MET A 1 -22.69 0.49 -2.55
N ARG A 2 -21.88 1.53 -2.28
CA ARG A 2 -20.62 1.76 -2.99
C ARG A 2 -19.58 0.78 -2.47
N THR A 3 -19.19 -0.19 -3.29
CA THR A 3 -18.09 -1.10 -2.98
C THR A 3 -16.82 -0.27 -2.74
N PRO A 4 -16.08 -0.47 -1.63
CA PRO A 4 -14.85 0.26 -1.33
C PRO A 4 -13.71 -0.03 -2.32
N PHE A 5 -13.94 -0.91 -3.29
CA PHE A 5 -12.99 -1.35 -4.30
C PHE A 5 -13.48 -0.97 -5.70
N SER A 6 -13.66 0.32 -5.92
CA SER A 6 -13.94 0.87 -7.25
C SER A 6 -12.64 1.05 -8.04
N ARG A 7 -12.71 1.01 -9.38
CA ARG A 7 -11.58 1.41 -10.25
C ARG A 7 -11.01 2.78 -9.85
N ARG A 8 -11.85 3.66 -9.33
CA ARG A 8 -11.48 4.99 -8.82
C ARG A 8 -10.59 4.93 -7.57
N TRP A 9 -10.78 3.95 -6.69
CA TRP A 9 -9.88 3.75 -5.56
C TRP A 9 -8.54 3.20 -6.06
N ASP A 10 -8.56 2.21 -6.95
CA ASP A 10 -7.33 1.62 -7.48
C ASP A 10 -6.46 2.62 -8.26
N SER A 11 -7.10 3.56 -8.97
CA SER A 11 -6.41 4.63 -9.70
C SER A 11 -5.65 5.61 -8.81
N LEU A 12 -5.86 5.59 -7.49
CA LEU A 12 -5.05 6.39 -6.55
C LEU A 12 -3.63 5.85 -6.39
N CYS A 13 -3.37 4.60 -6.79
CA CYS A 13 -2.05 4.03 -6.63
C CYS A 13 -1.02 4.74 -7.53
N LYS A 14 -0.03 5.36 -6.91
CA LYS A 14 1.12 5.97 -7.59
C LYS A 14 2.25 4.99 -7.91
N GLN A 15 2.03 3.68 -7.72
CA GLN A 15 3.04 2.64 -7.91
C GLN A 15 4.34 2.88 -7.11
N CYS A 16 4.20 3.34 -5.85
CA CYS A 16 5.33 3.62 -4.95
C CYS A 16 6.05 2.38 -4.39
N GLY A 17 5.56 1.17 -4.66
CA GLY A 17 6.20 -0.09 -4.23
C GLY A 17 6.05 -0.46 -2.75
N SER A 18 5.70 0.46 -1.85
CA SER A 18 5.68 0.18 -0.40
C SER A 18 4.75 -0.96 0.01
N CYS A 19 3.63 -1.15 -0.70
CA CYS A 19 2.72 -2.26 -0.45
C CYS A 19 3.28 -3.63 -0.88
N CYS A 20 4.30 -3.65 -1.75
CA CYS A 20 4.87 -4.86 -2.35
C CYS A 20 5.92 -5.57 -1.48
N TYR A 21 6.30 -5.00 -0.34
CA TYR A 21 7.18 -5.66 0.63
C TYR A 21 6.40 -6.56 1.59
N GLU A 22 7.02 -7.65 2.02
CA GLU A 22 6.45 -8.57 3.00
C GLU A 22 6.11 -7.85 4.31
N LYS A 23 4.99 -8.24 4.91
CA LYS A 23 4.48 -7.69 6.16
C LYS A 23 4.09 -8.82 7.09
N ALA A 24 4.53 -8.76 8.34
CA ALA A 24 4.14 -9.71 9.36
C ALA A 24 3.65 -8.98 10.61
N TYR A 25 2.60 -9.49 11.22
CA TYR A 25 2.16 -9.07 12.54
C TYR A 25 2.73 -10.05 13.58
N VAL A 26 3.63 -9.55 14.42
CA VAL A 26 4.26 -10.35 15.48
C VAL A 26 4.03 -9.64 16.80
N LYS A 27 3.35 -10.31 17.74
CA LYS A 27 3.05 -9.78 19.08
C LYS A 27 2.38 -8.39 19.06
N GLY A 28 1.45 -8.17 18.13
CA GLY A 28 0.72 -6.90 18.00
C GLY A 28 1.48 -5.78 17.26
N ILE A 29 2.72 -6.04 16.82
CA ILE A 29 3.52 -5.07 16.07
C ILE A 29 3.56 -5.49 14.60
N LEU A 30 3.33 -4.53 13.71
CA LEU A 30 3.49 -4.72 12.27
C LEU A 30 4.94 -4.49 11.86
N TYR A 31 5.57 -5.52 11.31
CA TYR A 31 6.89 -5.46 10.68
C TYR A 31 6.73 -5.35 9.16
N VAL A 32 7.58 -4.53 8.54
CA VAL A 32 7.70 -4.42 7.09
C VAL A 32 9.13 -4.77 6.71
N TYR A 33 9.30 -5.86 5.97
CA TYR A 33 10.61 -6.39 5.57
C TYR A 33 11.02 -5.81 4.22
N HIS A 34 11.82 -4.74 4.25
CA HIS A 34 12.29 -4.06 3.02
C HIS A 34 13.33 -4.87 2.24
N ASP A 35 13.92 -5.88 2.86
CA ASP A 35 14.81 -6.89 2.25
C ASP A 35 14.03 -8.01 1.54
N ARG A 36 12.69 -8.02 1.65
CA ARG A 36 11.82 -9.06 1.08
C ARG A 36 10.77 -8.46 0.15
N PRO A 37 11.20 -8.00 -1.05
CA PRO A 37 10.28 -7.51 -2.06
C PRO A 37 9.47 -8.66 -2.68
N CYS A 38 8.25 -8.35 -3.09
CA CYS A 38 7.48 -9.24 -3.97
C CYS A 38 8.26 -9.51 -5.26
N VAL A 39 8.22 -10.75 -5.74
CA VAL A 39 8.78 -11.21 -7.03
C VAL A 39 8.39 -10.32 -8.22
N TYR A 40 7.21 -9.69 -8.18
CA TYR A 40 6.73 -8.80 -9.23
C TYR A 40 7.07 -7.32 -9.03
N LEU A 41 7.77 -6.95 -7.96
CA LEU A 41 8.27 -5.59 -7.78
C LEU A 41 9.44 -5.34 -8.73
N ASN A 42 9.47 -4.18 -9.37
CA ASN A 42 10.67 -3.65 -10.00
C ASN A 42 11.31 -2.68 -9.02
N GLU A 43 12.34 -3.13 -8.32
CA GLU A 43 13.01 -2.36 -7.27
C GLU A 43 13.72 -1.11 -7.79
N LYS A 44 14.06 -1.05 -9.08
CA LYS A 44 14.70 0.14 -9.68
C LYS A 44 13.76 1.34 -9.76
N ASN A 45 12.45 1.11 -9.85
CA ASN A 45 11.47 2.19 -10.04
C ASN A 45 10.20 2.07 -9.15
N GLY A 46 10.16 1.10 -8.24
CA GLY A 46 9.06 0.86 -7.31
C GLY A 46 7.78 0.25 -7.95
N ARG A 47 7.77 -0.02 -9.26
CA ARG A 47 6.53 -0.40 -9.97
C ARG A 47 6.26 -1.90 -9.87
N CYS A 48 4.99 -2.25 -9.63
CA CYS A 48 4.53 -3.63 -9.73
C CYS A 48 4.32 -4.01 -11.20
N LYS A 49 5.06 -5.02 -11.68
CA LYS A 49 5.03 -5.49 -13.09
C LYS A 49 3.67 -6.06 -13.51
N VAL A 50 2.88 -6.52 -12.55
CA VAL A 50 1.58 -7.18 -12.79
C VAL A 50 0.43 -6.47 -12.06
N TYR A 51 0.52 -5.14 -11.87
CA TYR A 51 -0.40 -4.40 -11.00
C TYR A 51 -1.89 -4.69 -11.25
N HIS A 52 -2.33 -4.78 -12.51
CA HIS A 52 -3.72 -5.06 -12.87
C HIS A 52 -4.17 -6.50 -12.56
N GLU A 53 -3.24 -7.45 -12.47
CA GLU A 53 -3.49 -8.86 -12.19
C GLU A 53 -2.94 -9.31 -10.82
N ARG A 54 -2.45 -8.38 -10.01
CA ARG A 54 -1.64 -8.66 -8.80
C ARG A 54 -2.29 -9.63 -7.81
N PHE A 55 -3.61 -9.55 -7.66
CA PHE A 55 -4.37 -10.44 -6.77
C PHE A 55 -4.53 -11.86 -7.31
N ARG A 56 -4.41 -12.03 -8.63
CA ARG A 56 -4.41 -13.34 -9.28
C ARG A 56 -3.00 -13.95 -9.31
N ARG A 57 -1.98 -13.11 -9.46
CA ARG A 57 -0.58 -13.54 -9.60
C ARG A 57 0.14 -13.77 -8.26
N MET A 58 -0.29 -13.09 -7.20
CA MET A 58 0.37 -13.14 -5.88
C MET A 58 -0.68 -13.26 -4.78
N GLU A 59 -0.73 -14.42 -4.11
CA GLU A 59 -1.69 -14.69 -3.04
C GLU A 59 -1.52 -13.75 -1.84
N GLY A 60 -0.28 -13.38 -1.51
CA GLY A 60 0.03 -12.42 -0.44
C GLY A 60 -0.27 -10.96 -0.79
N CYS A 61 -0.72 -10.65 -2.01
CA CYS A 61 -1.04 -9.27 -2.39
C CYS A 61 -2.38 -8.86 -1.77
N ASN A 62 -2.31 -7.92 -0.83
CA ASN A 62 -3.50 -7.44 -0.12
C ASN A 62 -4.04 -6.12 -0.68
N LYS A 63 -5.36 -5.97 -0.66
CA LYS A 63 -6.03 -4.73 -1.09
C LYS A 63 -5.73 -3.60 -0.12
N MET A 64 -5.27 -2.47 -0.65
CA MET A 64 -5.19 -1.25 0.16
C MET A 64 -6.61 -0.75 0.40
N THR A 65 -6.94 -0.55 1.67
CA THR A 65 -8.25 -0.09 2.13
C THR A 65 -8.14 1.34 2.65
N ILE A 66 -9.29 1.99 2.85
CA ILE A 66 -9.35 3.29 3.51
C ILE A 66 -8.70 3.22 4.91
N PHE A 67 -8.91 2.14 5.67
CA PHE A 67 -8.25 1.93 6.96
C PHE A 67 -6.72 1.91 6.86
N HIS A 68 -6.16 1.27 5.81
CA HIS A 68 -4.72 1.32 5.58
C HIS A 68 -4.27 2.77 5.37
N ALA A 69 -4.97 3.52 4.51
CA ALA A 69 -4.65 4.92 4.25
C ALA A 69 -4.72 5.81 5.51
N MET A 70 -5.70 5.57 6.39
CA MET A 70 -5.91 6.35 7.62
C MET A 70 -4.88 6.02 8.73
N PHE A 71 -4.58 4.74 8.93
CA PHE A 71 -3.88 4.27 10.14
C PHE A 71 -2.50 3.64 9.92
N SER A 72 -2.13 3.27 8.69
CA SER A 72 -0.85 2.57 8.44
C SER A 72 0.35 3.51 8.51
N GLY A 73 1.12 3.48 9.59
CA GLY A 73 2.35 4.29 9.74
C GLY A 73 3.52 3.90 8.82
N TRP A 74 3.46 2.71 8.22
CA TRP A 74 4.50 2.20 7.32
C TRP A 74 4.40 2.71 5.89
N LEU A 75 3.30 3.35 5.51
CA LEU A 75 3.15 3.94 4.20
C LEU A 75 3.80 5.35 4.18
N PRO A 76 4.58 5.66 3.13
CA PRO A 76 5.17 6.98 2.95
C PRO A 76 4.11 8.05 2.67
N ALA A 77 4.45 9.32 2.91
CA ALA A 77 3.58 10.45 2.59
C ALA A 77 3.30 10.55 1.08
N SER A 78 4.25 10.11 0.24
CA SER A 78 4.15 10.08 -1.22
C SER A 78 3.25 8.96 -1.77
N CYS A 79 2.76 8.05 -0.92
CA CYS A 79 1.80 7.02 -1.35
C CYS A 79 0.45 7.67 -1.71
N GLY A 80 -0.06 7.44 -2.92
CA GLY A 80 -1.29 8.09 -3.38
C GLY A 80 -2.54 7.79 -2.53
N TYR A 81 -2.61 6.65 -1.84
CA TYR A 81 -3.66 6.38 -0.85
C TYR A 81 -3.50 7.24 0.41
N VAL A 82 -2.27 7.45 0.87
CA VAL A 82 -1.96 8.32 2.02
C VAL A 82 -2.24 9.76 1.66
N GLU A 83 -1.80 10.24 0.49
CA GLU A 83 -2.13 11.59 0.01
C GLU A 83 -3.63 11.82 -0.05
N TRP A 84 -4.40 10.83 -0.53
CA TRP A 84 -5.85 10.91 -0.52
C TRP A 84 -6.39 11.09 0.91
N ALA A 85 -5.95 10.27 1.87
CA ALA A 85 -6.38 10.39 3.27
C ALA A 85 -5.96 11.73 3.91
N MET A 86 -4.77 12.24 3.58
CA MET A 86 -4.28 13.55 4.03
C MET A 86 -5.13 14.69 3.47
N ARG A 87 -5.40 14.69 2.14
CA ARG A 87 -6.27 15.69 1.48
C ARG A 87 -7.69 15.71 2.04
N HIS A 88 -8.15 14.58 2.55
CA HIS A 88 -9.45 14.45 3.20
C HIS A 88 -9.41 14.65 4.71
N HIS A 89 -8.27 15.03 5.30
CA HIS A 89 -8.09 15.27 6.73
C HIS A 89 -8.50 14.07 7.63
N ILE A 90 -8.31 12.84 7.14
CA ILE A 90 -8.66 11.60 7.85
C ILE A 90 -7.43 10.70 8.10
N ARG A 91 -6.22 11.25 7.98
CA ARG A 91 -4.98 10.54 8.27
C ARG A 91 -4.65 10.66 9.76
N PHE A 92 -4.68 9.54 10.49
CA PHE A 92 -4.48 9.50 11.95
C PHE A 92 -3.10 8.99 12.37
N SER A 93 -2.39 8.29 11.49
CA SER A 93 -1.02 7.86 11.77
C SER A 93 -0.01 8.85 11.20
N ARG A 94 1.09 9.09 11.95
CA ARG A 94 2.22 9.89 11.44
C ARG A 94 2.75 9.25 10.17
N ALA A 95 2.98 10.06 9.13
CA ALA A 95 3.56 9.54 7.89
C ALA A 95 5.02 9.18 8.13
N LYS A 96 5.47 8.08 7.52
CA LYS A 96 6.91 7.81 7.42
C LYS A 96 7.49 8.86 6.47
N LEU A 97 8.52 9.58 6.94
CA LEU A 97 9.34 10.40 6.05
C LEU A 97 10.19 9.45 5.21
N ASP A 98 10.23 9.73 3.90
CA ASP A 98 10.85 8.89 2.87
C ASP A 98 12.38 8.84 3.04
#